data_AF-A0A1Y5GQC4-F1
#
_entry.id   AF-A0A1Y5GQC4-F1
#
_cell.length_a   1.000
_cell.length_b   1.000
_cell.length_c   1.000
_cell.angle_alpha   90.00
_cell.angle_beta   90.00
_cell.angle_gamma   90.00
#
_symmetry.space_group_name_H-M   'P 1'
#
loop_
_entity.id
_entity.type
_entity.pdbx_description
1 polymer ?
#
loop_
_entity_poly.entity_id
_entity_poly.type
_entity_poly.pdbx_seq_one_letter_code
_entity_poly.pdbx_strand_id
1 'polypeptide(L)'
;MPFFPDWSSLSFIEQAFYFSMTFAVIVWSGMWVFDFILVQKGILPKKSETTIEDVKRLRDQGREGWAVRRFQQMPENKGLYTSKGADKLVEEL
;
A
#
# COMPACT_ATOMS: atom_id res chain seq x y z
N MET A 1 18.60 -24.69 9.22
CA MET A 1 19.33 -23.61 9.93
C MET A 1 19.18 -22.35 9.10
N PRO A 2 18.71 -21.23 9.65
CA PRO A 2 18.74 -19.97 8.91
C PRO A 2 20.21 -19.56 8.71
N PHE A 3 20.60 -19.36 7.46
CA PHE A 3 21.96 -18.99 7.06
C PHE A 3 22.12 -17.48 7.30
N PHE A 4 22.44 -17.10 8.53
CA PHE A 4 22.82 -15.73 8.83
C PHE A 4 24.33 -15.59 8.58
N PRO A 5 24.75 -14.74 7.63
CA PRO A 5 26.17 -14.54 7.37
C PRO A 5 26.86 -13.98 8.63
N ASP A 6 28.08 -14.43 8.89
CA ASP A 6 28.91 -13.85 9.93
C ASP A 6 29.26 -12.41 9.55
N TRP A 7 28.57 -11.45 10.18
CA TRP A 7 28.69 -10.02 9.93
C TRP A 7 30.11 -9.49 10.07
N SER A 8 30.95 -10.15 10.90
CA SER A 8 32.33 -9.74 11.11
C SER A 8 33.26 -10.06 9.91
N SER A 9 32.83 -10.94 9.01
CA SER A 9 33.55 -11.35 7.81
C SER A 9 33.17 -10.56 6.55
N LEU A 10 32.10 -9.77 6.62
CA LEU A 10 31.56 -9.01 5.50
C LEU A 10 32.25 -7.66 5.32
N SER A 11 32.53 -7.32 4.07
CA SER A 11 32.97 -5.98 3.71
C SER A 11 31.89 -4.93 4.02
N PHE A 12 32.30 -3.67 4.16
CA PHE A 12 31.36 -2.56 4.37
C PHE A 12 30.25 -2.50 3.30
N ILE A 13 30.58 -2.83 2.05
CA ILE A 13 29.63 -2.85 0.92
C ILE A 13 28.56 -3.93 1.12
N GLU A 14 28.96 -5.13 1.57
CA GLU A 14 28.02 -6.22 1.83
C GLU A 14 27.13 -5.92 3.04
N GLN A 15 27.69 -5.35 4.10
CA GLN A 15 26.90 -4.91 5.26
C GLN A 15 25.84 -3.87 4.86
N ALA A 16 26.23 -2.86 4.05
CA ALA A 16 25.31 -1.86 3.52
C ALA A 16 24.22 -2.48 2.62
N PHE A 17 24.58 -3.46 1.79
CA PHE A 17 23.63 -4.20 0.96
C PHE A 17 22.59 -4.94 1.80
N TYR A 18 23.01 -5.76 2.77
CA TYR A 18 22.08 -6.49 3.64
C TYR A 18 21.21 -5.56 4.48
N PHE A 19 21.76 -4.46 4.98
CA PHE A 19 21.00 -3.47 5.72
C PHE A 19 19.92 -2.84 4.84
N SER A 20 20.28 -2.38 3.63
CA SER A 20 19.33 -1.75 2.70
C SER A 20 18.21 -2.72 2.28
N MET A 21 18.53 -3.99 2.03
CA MET A 21 17.57 -5.03 1.72
C MET A 21 16.61 -5.31 2.89
N THR A 22 17.15 -5.44 4.11
CA THR A 22 16.34 -5.66 5.32
C THR A 22 15.41 -4.48 5.58
N PHE A 23 15.93 -3.25 5.46
CA PHE A 23 15.14 -2.03 5.61
C PHE A 23 14.01 -1.95 4.57
N ALA A 24 14.29 -2.25 3.30
CA ALA A 24 13.28 -2.29 2.25
C ALA A 24 12.16 -3.30 2.55
N VAL A 25 12.51 -4.50 3.04
CA VAL A 25 11.53 -5.54 3.42
C VAL A 25 10.67 -5.09 4.59
N ILE A 26 11.25 -4.43 5.61
CA ILE A 26 10.52 -3.89 6.76
C ILE A 26 9.53 -2.80 6.31
N VAL A 27 9.98 -1.85 5.50
CA VAL A 27 9.11 -0.78 4.98
C VAL A 27 7.98 -1.38 4.13
N TRP A 28 8.31 -2.31 3.24
CA TRP A 28 7.32 -2.96 2.39
C TRP A 28 6.26 -3.71 3.22
N SER A 29 6.69 -4.58 4.14
CA SER A 29 5.77 -5.34 5.01
C SER A 29 4.95 -4.44 5.93
N GLY A 30 5.53 -3.36 6.45
CA GLY A 30 4.82 -2.35 7.24
C GLY A 30 3.63 -1.74 6.51
N MET A 31 3.75 -1.48 5.20
CA MET A 31 2.64 -0.96 4.39
C MET A 31 1.45 -1.93 4.31
N TRP A 32 1.71 -3.25 4.23
CA TRP A 32 0.65 -4.26 4.21
C TRP A 32 -0.04 -4.41 5.56
N VAL A 33 0.75 -4.41 6.64
CA VAL A 33 0.24 -4.47 8.02
C VAL A 33 -0.62 -3.25 8.31
N PHE A 34 -0.20 -2.05 7.89
CA PHE A 34 -0.97 -0.83 8.10
C PHE A 34 -2.32 -0.87 7.37
N ASP A 35 -2.34 -1.29 6.10
CA ASP A 35 -3.59 -1.46 5.33
C ASP A 35 -4.53 -2.47 6.01
N PHE A 36 -3.97 -3.59 6.50
CA PHE A 36 -4.74 -4.61 7.23
C PHE A 36 -5.35 -4.06 8.53
N ILE A 37 -4.60 -3.29 9.32
CA ILE A 37 -5.09 -2.67 10.55
C ILE A 37 -6.25 -1.70 10.25
N LEU A 38 -6.12 -0.88 9.20
CA LEU A 38 -7.17 0.07 8.82
C LEU A 38 -8.45 -0.63 8.35
N VAL A 39 -8.31 -1.77 7.67
CA VAL A 39 -9.45 -2.62 7.29
C VAL A 39 -10.12 -3.25 8.51
N GLN A 40 -9.33 -3.80 9.43
CA GLN A 40 -9.86 -4.39 10.68
C GLN A 40 -10.57 -3.36 11.56
N LYS A 41 -10.11 -2.10 11.56
CA LYS A 41 -10.77 -0.98 12.26
C LYS A 41 -12.03 -0.45 11.56
N GLY A 42 -12.41 -1.00 10.39
CA GLY A 42 -13.55 -0.54 9.60
C GLY A 42 -13.36 0.82 8.94
N ILE A 43 -12.13 1.35 8.92
CA ILE A 43 -11.83 2.65 8.31
C ILE A 43 -11.80 2.50 6.79
N LEU A 44 -11.11 1.47 6.30
CA LEU A 44 -11.03 1.13 4.88
C LEU A 44 -11.86 -0.13 4.58
N PRO A 45 -12.57 -0.19 3.45
CA PRO A 45 -13.19 -1.43 2.99
C PRO A 45 -12.12 -2.44 2.57
N LYS A 46 -12.45 -3.73 2.50
CA LYS A 46 -11.56 -4.72 1.86
C LYS A 46 -11.46 -4.44 0.36
N LYS A 47 -10.30 -4.77 -0.24
CA LYS A 47 -10.04 -4.51 -1.68
C LYS A 47 -11.07 -5.19 -2.59
N SER A 48 -11.50 -6.40 -2.25
CA SER A 48 -12.48 -7.18 -3.01
C SER A 48 -13.93 -6.75 -2.80
N GLU A 49 -14.21 -6.03 -1.72
CA GLU A 49 -15.56 -5.62 -1.32
C GLU A 49 -15.76 -4.10 -1.48
N THR A 50 -14.77 -3.39 -2.01
CA THR A 50 -14.83 -1.94 -2.21
C THR A 50 -15.90 -1.61 -3.24
N THR A 51 -16.90 -0.82 -2.84
CA THR A 51 -17.91 -0.26 -3.75
C THR A 51 -17.63 1.21 -4.07
N ILE A 52 -18.37 1.78 -5.01
CA ILE A 52 -18.28 3.21 -5.34
C ILE A 52 -18.72 4.07 -4.15
N GLU A 53 -19.72 3.64 -3.38
CA GLU A 53 -20.18 4.34 -2.17
C GLU A 53 -19.07 4.44 -1.12
N ASP A 54 -18.25 3.40 -0.96
CA ASP A 54 -17.09 3.45 -0.08
C ASP A 54 -16.04 4.45 -0.55
N VAL A 55 -15.81 4.51 -1.87
CA VAL A 55 -14.88 5.49 -2.46
C VAL A 55 -15.36 6.91 -2.21
N LYS A 56 -16.66 7.19 -2.42
CA LYS A 56 -17.29 8.48 -2.10
C LYS A 56 -17.13 8.83 -0.62
N ARG A 57 -17.47 7.89 0.26
CA ARG A 57 -17.32 8.05 1.72
C ARG A 57 -15.87 8.40 2.09
N LEU A 58 -14.89 7.72 1.51
CA LEU A 58 -13.48 7.98 1.79
C LEU A 58 -13.04 9.37 1.33
N ARG A 59 -13.49 9.81 0.15
CA ARG A 59 -13.26 11.18 -0.32
C ARG A 59 -13.88 12.19 0.63
N ASP A 60 -15.15 12.04 0.96
CA ASP A 60 -15.91 12.99 1.79
C ASP A 60 -15.33 13.10 3.22
N GLN A 61 -14.64 12.05 3.69
CA GLN A 61 -13.89 12.04 4.94
C GLN A 61 -12.49 12.69 4.84
N GLY A 62 -12.14 13.27 3.69
CA GLY A 62 -10.82 13.86 3.42
C GLY A 62 -9.70 12.82 3.21
N ARG A 63 -10.04 11.57 2.89
CA ARG A 63 -9.09 10.47 2.65
C ARG A 63 -8.91 10.18 1.15
N GLU A 64 -8.78 11.23 0.33
CA GLU A 64 -8.70 11.16 -1.13
C GLU A 64 -7.64 10.16 -1.62
N GLY A 65 -6.43 10.19 -1.07
CA GLY A 65 -5.38 9.24 -1.49
C GLY A 65 -5.78 7.77 -1.30
N TRP A 66 -6.60 7.46 -0.29
CA TRP A 66 -7.16 6.12 -0.11
C TRP A 66 -8.34 5.86 -1.04
N ALA A 67 -9.20 6.85 -1.27
CA ALA A 67 -10.31 6.75 -2.22
C ALA A 67 -9.80 6.41 -3.63
N VAL A 68 -8.80 7.15 -4.14
CA VAL A 68 -8.14 6.91 -5.43
C VAL A 68 -7.51 5.53 -5.49
N ARG A 69 -6.76 5.15 -4.45
CA ARG A 69 -6.10 3.84 -4.39
C ARG A 69 -7.11 2.70 -4.41
N ARG A 70 -8.25 2.86 -3.73
CA ARG A 70 -9.32 1.86 -3.68
C ARG A 70 -10.08 1.79 -5.00
N PHE A 71 -10.40 2.94 -5.59
CA PHE A 71 -10.98 3.04 -6.93
C PHE A 71 -10.13 2.30 -7.98
N GLN A 72 -8.81 2.49 -7.99
CA GLN A 72 -7.89 1.78 -8.89
C GLN A 72 -7.74 0.27 -8.61
N GLN A 73 -8.09 -0.18 -7.40
CA GLN A 73 -8.00 -1.59 -7.01
C GLN A 73 -9.28 -2.38 -7.31
N MET A 74 -10.38 -1.69 -7.62
CA MET A 74 -11.63 -2.33 -8.04
C MET A 74 -11.40 -3.14 -9.33
N PRO A 75 -12.02 -4.33 -9.47
CA PRO A 75 -11.80 -5.19 -10.62
C PRO A 75 -12.14 -4.52 -11.96
N GLU A 76 -13.14 -3.65 -11.97
CA GLU A 76 -13.58 -2.88 -13.14
C GLU A 76 -12.56 -1.82 -13.58
N ASN A 77 -11.80 -1.24 -12.65
CA ASN A 77 -10.93 -0.09 -12.87
C ASN A 77 -9.44 -0.46 -12.86
N LYS A 78 -9.12 -1.71 -12.55
CA LYS A 78 -7.75 -2.18 -12.32
C LYS A 78 -6.90 -2.03 -13.57
N GLY A 79 -5.94 -1.11 -13.51
CA GLY A 79 -4.99 -0.85 -14.61
C GLY A 79 -5.54 0.04 -15.72
N LEU A 80 -6.76 0.57 -15.60
CA LEU A 80 -7.35 1.45 -16.62
C LEU A 80 -6.94 2.92 -16.46
N TYR A 81 -6.73 3.36 -15.22
CA TYR A 81 -6.51 4.77 -14.90
C TYR A 81 -5.14 5.01 -14.28
N THR A 82 -4.44 6.04 -14.77
CA THR A 82 -3.27 6.60 -14.08
C THR A 82 -3.71 7.23 -12.75
N SER A 83 -2.79 7.44 -11.81
CA SER A 83 -3.12 8.04 -10.52
C SER A 83 -3.84 9.39 -10.66
N LYS A 84 -3.40 10.24 -11.59
CA LYS A 84 -4.07 11.53 -11.88
C LYS A 84 -5.44 11.36 -12.55
N GLY A 85 -5.63 10.32 -13.37
CA GLY A 85 -6.92 10.05 -14.01
C GLY A 85 -7.95 9.53 -13.02
N ALA A 86 -7.53 8.64 -12.12
CA ALA A 86 -8.38 8.13 -11.05
C ALA A 86 -8.74 9.23 -10.03
N ASP A 87 -7.81 10.15 -9.75
CA ASP A 87 -8.04 11.29 -8.87
C ASP A 87 -9.20 12.18 -9.34
N LYS A 88 -9.18 12.58 -10.62
CA LYS A 88 -10.26 13.36 -11.23
C LYS A 88 -11.62 12.66 -11.17
N LEU A 89 -11.64 11.36 -11.47
CA LEU A 89 -12.88 10.58 -11.41
C LEU A 89 -13.41 10.46 -9.99
N VAL A 90 -12.52 10.36 -8.99
CA VAL A 90 -12.92 10.36 -7.59
C VAL A 90 -13.43 11.72 -7.14
N GLU A 91 -12.83 12.81 -7.62
CA GLU A 91 -13.31 14.17 -7.37
C GLU A 91 -14.72 14.40 -7.94
N GLU A 92 -15.01 13.86 -9.12
CA GLU A 92 -16.30 13.98 -9.82
C GLU A 92 -17.44 13.09 -9.27
N LEU A 93 -17.17 12.16 -8.33
CA LEU A 93 -18.12 11.13 -7.87
C LEU A 93 -19.25 11.63 -6.93
#